data_AF-A0A4D5RQ33-F1
#
_entry.id   AF-A0A4D5RQ33-F1
#
_cell.length_a   1.000
_cell.length_b   1.000
_cell.length_c   1.000
_cell.angle_alpha   90.00
_cell.angle_beta   90.00
_cell.angle_gamma   90.00
#
_symmetry.space_group_name_H-M   'P 1'
#
loop_
_entity.id
_entity.type
_entity.pdbx_description
1 polymer ?
#
loop_
_entity_poly.entity_id
_entity_poly.type
_entity_poly.pdbx_seq_one_letter_code
_entity_poly.pdbx_strand_id
1 'polypeptide(L)'
;MTEEHRHGGSKAAARHAEAEDTSTQSEEEHEEAHAPELADSEEEASEEGETTGHEAEEESEEEVGATEEEEEEEEAESGEETEGEHAPEEEEEEEEEEENSDEADAGLEAEEPEGSEEEGGSSEGDKSQEQEEEEEARAGPRSRKHIADVLGFRDIGSDDDKEEDALIQEILQELKKLSVNAIQPMEKLYKFKDISTRVLGDAEIFNKPMALFLGPWSAGKSSVINYLLGTEHTKAGLKTGPQPTDIDFTIVHYADKLQRASGTEMAAHWAFSSVNKFGQGFLDHFRGIGLPHPLLQKVTIVDTPGILDKRKVENYPFNDAFQWFIDRADAIYVVFDPSKLEIGEEMATLLDQLKGREAQTRFLLNKADFVQPHDIMRVTGQLLWNVSPLLGSSEAPVIHTVSMTSRPYHAGTPAEFFHEQELALLDHLREIMDERVENTIAYARRHAVRVRNHAKLVDCYLSTFYKQKGIFGSKKKVAEAITKEPNKYNIFEGLSRLNNVSRYDLPDPQVYYKFFKLNPVYEFKPLIDTCTYFKGCPLDKLDIAIAYDLPQLLGKYNDKTKLKKDHEKSATGQVPVPMGAEERRS
;
A
#
# COMPACT_ATOMS: atom_id res chain seq x y z
N MET A 1 39.71 34.90 -30.59
CA MET A 1 41.15 35.07 -30.31
C MET A 1 41.42 34.29 -29.05
N THR A 2 42.03 33.12 -29.17
CA THR A 2 42.26 32.17 -28.07
C THR A 2 43.38 31.23 -28.49
N GLU A 3 44.57 31.49 -27.96
CA GLU A 3 45.66 30.52 -27.84
C GLU A 3 45.45 29.71 -26.54
N GLU A 4 46.10 28.57 -26.27
CA GLU A 4 47.30 27.97 -26.89
C GLU A 4 47.27 26.41 -26.90
N HIS A 5 48.37 25.83 -27.39
CA HIS A 5 48.77 24.42 -27.56
C HIS A 5 48.61 23.45 -26.34
N ARG A 6 48.78 22.11 -26.42
CA ARG A 6 49.50 21.16 -27.31
C ARG A 6 48.65 19.89 -27.59
N HIS A 7 48.66 19.23 -28.76
CA HIS A 7 49.74 18.50 -29.49
C HIS A 7 50.15 17.12 -28.90
N GLY A 8 49.96 16.03 -29.67
CA GLY A 8 50.61 14.72 -29.46
C GLY A 8 49.70 13.49 -29.60
N GLY A 9 50.00 12.55 -30.50
CA GLY A 9 49.31 11.24 -30.58
C GLY A 9 49.88 10.26 -31.61
N SER A 10 49.71 8.95 -31.34
CA SER A 10 49.86 7.81 -32.29
C SER A 10 49.23 6.57 -31.64
N LYS A 11 48.15 5.97 -32.16
CA LYS A 11 48.11 4.97 -33.25
C LYS A 11 48.94 3.69 -33.02
N ALA A 12 48.22 2.68 -32.51
CA ALA A 12 48.02 1.32 -33.06
C ALA A 12 49.20 0.39 -33.40
N ALA A 13 49.13 -0.82 -32.85
CA ALA A 13 49.62 -2.06 -33.46
C ALA A 13 48.69 -3.23 -33.05
N ALA A 14 48.44 -4.18 -33.96
CA ALA A 14 47.64 -5.39 -33.71
C ALA A 14 48.51 -6.64 -33.96
N ARG A 15 48.21 -7.76 -33.27
CA ARG A 15 48.83 -9.08 -33.53
C ARG A 15 47.87 -10.24 -33.24
N HIS A 16 48.07 -11.33 -33.99
CA HIS A 16 47.43 -12.63 -33.79
C HIS A 16 48.21 -13.51 -32.79
N ALA A 17 47.48 -14.39 -32.12
CA ALA A 17 47.78 -15.81 -31.90
C ALA A 17 46.39 -16.50 -31.91
N GLU A 18 46.09 -17.49 -32.75
CA GLU A 18 46.63 -18.86 -32.81
C GLU A 18 46.26 -19.70 -31.57
N ALA A 19 45.93 -20.97 -31.83
CA ALA A 19 45.30 -21.89 -30.89
C ALA A 19 46.22 -23.08 -30.61
N GLU A 20 46.06 -23.69 -29.45
CA GLU A 20 46.50 -25.07 -29.22
C GLU A 20 45.32 -25.91 -28.74
N ASP A 21 45.29 -27.15 -29.24
CA ASP A 21 44.38 -28.23 -28.90
C ASP A 21 45.13 -29.17 -27.94
N THR A 22 44.44 -29.83 -27.01
CA THR A 22 45.11 -30.83 -26.15
C THR A 22 44.11 -31.85 -25.62
N SER A 23 43.95 -32.92 -26.39
CA SER A 23 43.25 -34.13 -25.95
C SER A 23 44.18 -35.02 -25.11
N THR A 24 43.63 -35.61 -24.05
CA THR A 24 44.23 -36.79 -23.40
C THR A 24 43.14 -37.78 -22.99
N GLN A 25 43.22 -38.96 -23.61
CA GLN A 25 42.81 -40.23 -23.00
C GLN A 25 43.87 -40.55 -21.89
N SER A 26 43.73 -41.49 -20.97
CA SER A 26 42.81 -42.63 -20.74
C SER A 26 42.62 -42.77 -19.19
N GLU A 27 42.14 -43.83 -18.51
CA GLU A 27 42.01 -45.28 -18.74
C GLU A 27 40.75 -45.85 -18.07
N GLU A 28 40.42 -47.11 -18.38
CA GLU A 28 39.36 -47.90 -17.75
C GLU A 28 39.95 -48.68 -16.55
N GLU A 29 39.22 -48.80 -15.44
CA GLU A 29 39.33 -49.99 -14.58
C GLU A 29 37.94 -50.52 -14.22
N HIS A 30 37.82 -51.85 -14.28
CA HIS A 30 36.64 -52.65 -13.97
C HIS A 30 36.86 -53.29 -12.60
N GLU A 31 35.86 -53.31 -11.72
CA GLU A 31 35.78 -54.36 -10.70
C GLU A 31 34.32 -54.77 -10.44
N GLU A 32 34.11 -56.04 -10.13
CA GLU A 32 32.79 -56.69 -10.11
C GLU A 32 32.32 -57.04 -8.69
N ALA A 33 30.99 -57.25 -8.58
CA ALA A 33 30.32 -57.96 -7.49
C ALA A 33 30.31 -57.23 -6.12
N HIS A 34 29.52 -57.65 -5.13
CA HIS A 34 28.69 -58.87 -5.03
C HIS A 34 27.36 -58.56 -4.34
N ALA A 35 26.26 -59.18 -4.80
CA ALA A 35 25.00 -59.21 -4.04
C ALA A 35 25.11 -60.23 -2.89
N PRO A 36 24.29 -60.06 -1.85
CA PRO A 36 23.38 -61.16 -1.50
C PRO A 36 21.92 -60.72 -1.36
N GLU A 37 21.01 -61.57 -1.84
CA GLU A 37 19.63 -61.59 -1.37
C GLU A 37 19.57 -62.29 -0.01
N LEU A 38 18.73 -61.80 0.89
CA LEU A 38 18.04 -62.64 1.88
C LEU A 38 16.60 -62.14 1.98
N ALA A 39 15.66 -63.03 1.71
CA ALA A 39 14.26 -62.85 2.07
C ALA A 39 14.05 -63.45 3.46
N ASP A 40 13.08 -62.91 4.20
CA ASP A 40 12.17 -63.78 4.93
C ASP A 40 10.77 -63.16 4.98
N SER A 41 9.78 -63.98 5.28
CA SER A 41 8.36 -63.65 5.33
C SER A 41 7.82 -63.71 6.75
N GLU A 42 6.72 -63.01 7.04
CA GLU A 42 5.63 -63.57 7.85
C GLU A 42 4.31 -62.79 7.62
N GLU A 43 3.19 -63.42 7.97
CA GLU A 43 1.81 -62.96 7.69
C GLU A 43 1.11 -62.45 8.99
N GLU A 44 -0.22 -62.44 9.00
CA GLU A 44 -1.12 -62.17 10.13
C GLU A 44 -1.22 -60.69 10.60
N ALA A 45 -2.33 -60.19 11.13
CA ALA A 45 -3.75 -60.55 10.98
C ALA A 45 -4.62 -59.38 11.53
N SER A 46 -5.93 -59.54 11.39
CA SER A 46 -7.05 -58.82 12.02
C SER A 46 -7.01 -58.88 13.58
N GLU A 47 -7.87 -58.23 14.38
CA GLU A 47 -9.24 -57.72 14.19
C GLU A 47 -9.70 -56.80 15.37
N GLU A 48 -10.84 -56.10 15.23
CA GLU A 48 -11.66 -55.47 16.32
C GLU A 48 -11.00 -54.36 17.22
N GLY A 49 -11.72 -53.53 17.99
CA GLY A 49 -13.18 -53.30 18.10
C GLY A 49 -13.59 -52.17 19.07
N GLU A 50 -14.78 -51.59 18.81
CA GLU A 50 -15.76 -50.95 19.71
C GLU A 50 -15.41 -49.93 20.85
N THR A 51 -15.81 -48.66 20.61
CA THR A 51 -16.70 -47.81 21.46
C THR A 51 -16.26 -47.21 22.82
N THR A 52 -17.07 -46.21 23.25
CA THR A 52 -17.08 -45.47 24.53
C THR A 52 -15.92 -44.48 24.75
N GLY A 53 -16.10 -43.37 25.48
CA GLY A 53 -17.32 -42.85 26.12
C GLY A 53 -17.20 -41.36 26.45
N HIS A 54 -18.32 -40.69 26.72
CA HIS A 54 -18.35 -39.35 27.31
C HIS A 54 -17.96 -39.47 28.79
N GLU A 55 -17.12 -38.56 29.28
CA GLU A 55 -17.19 -38.11 30.66
C GLU A 55 -16.73 -36.65 30.72
N ALA A 56 -17.50 -35.85 31.45
CA ALA A 56 -17.25 -34.44 31.72
C ALA A 56 -17.76 -34.19 33.14
N GLU A 57 -16.94 -33.53 33.96
CA GLU A 57 -17.35 -33.09 35.29
C GLU A 57 -17.26 -31.56 35.34
N GLU A 58 -18.41 -30.96 35.63
CA GLU A 58 -18.52 -29.60 36.14
C GLU A 58 -18.14 -29.63 37.62
N GLU A 59 -17.62 -28.53 38.16
CA GLU A 59 -18.00 -28.11 39.51
C GLU A 59 -17.84 -26.59 39.67
N SER A 60 -18.58 -26.01 40.61
CA SER A 60 -18.82 -24.57 40.72
C SER A 60 -19.08 -24.16 42.17
N GLU A 61 -18.83 -22.88 42.48
CA GLU A 61 -19.11 -22.24 43.78
C GLU A 61 -18.16 -22.74 44.92
N GLU A 62 -17.95 -22.06 46.05
CA GLU A 62 -18.63 -20.91 46.66
C GLU A 62 -17.61 -19.97 47.38
N GLU A 63 -18.07 -18.85 47.97
CA GLU A 63 -17.23 -17.87 48.70
C GLU A 63 -16.87 -18.29 50.14
N VAL A 64 -15.69 -17.86 50.64
CA VAL A 64 -15.51 -17.39 52.02
C VAL A 64 -14.45 -16.28 52.06
N GLY A 65 -14.70 -15.16 52.76
CA GLY A 65 -13.74 -14.06 52.96
C GLY A 65 -13.11 -14.02 54.36
N ALA A 66 -12.05 -13.22 54.53
CA ALA A 66 -11.43 -12.90 55.82
C ALA A 66 -10.81 -11.48 55.80
N THR A 67 -10.61 -10.88 56.97
CA THR A 67 -10.26 -9.46 57.20
C THR A 67 -9.04 -9.29 58.10
N GLU A 68 -8.24 -8.24 57.86
CA GLU A 68 -7.22 -7.62 58.73
C GLU A 68 -6.86 -6.27 58.02
N GLU A 69 -6.77 -5.05 58.57
CA GLU A 69 -6.54 -4.49 59.95
C GLU A 69 -5.15 -4.84 60.53
N GLU A 70 -4.31 -3.94 61.08
CA GLU A 70 -4.23 -2.45 61.13
C GLU A 70 -2.93 -2.00 60.38
N GLU A 71 -2.15 -0.91 60.57
CA GLU A 71 -1.96 0.21 61.54
C GLU A 71 -1.18 1.36 60.80
N GLU A 72 -0.82 2.50 61.45
CA GLU A 72 -0.07 3.65 60.84
C GLU A 72 1.35 3.87 61.45
N GLU A 73 1.83 5.13 61.53
CA GLU A 73 3.01 5.69 62.24
C GLU A 73 4.45 5.47 61.68
N GLU A 74 5.45 6.32 61.98
CA GLU A 74 5.55 7.81 61.88
C GLU A 74 7.05 8.27 61.92
N GLU A 75 7.32 9.56 62.24
CA GLU A 75 8.63 10.22 62.52
C GLU A 75 9.63 10.38 61.33
N ALA A 76 10.05 11.59 60.92
CA ALA A 76 10.89 12.65 61.55
C ALA A 76 12.42 12.47 61.27
N GLU A 77 13.30 13.49 61.26
CA GLU A 77 13.21 14.91 61.63
C GLU A 77 14.07 15.81 60.69
N SER A 78 14.28 17.09 61.03
CA SER A 78 14.88 18.17 60.19
C SER A 78 16.42 18.34 60.33
N GLY A 79 17.05 19.20 59.50
CA GLY A 79 18.44 19.62 59.74
C GLY A 79 19.15 20.54 58.70
N GLU A 80 19.12 21.86 58.98
CA GLU A 80 20.11 22.92 58.64
C GLU A 80 20.38 23.40 57.17
N GLU A 81 20.83 24.65 57.09
CA GLU A 81 21.04 25.49 55.89
C GLU A 81 22.54 25.84 55.68
N THR A 82 22.96 26.30 54.49
CA THR A 82 23.86 27.48 54.36
C THR A 82 24.05 28.02 52.92
N GLU A 83 24.01 29.35 52.82
CA GLU A 83 24.43 30.36 51.81
C GLU A 83 25.21 29.97 50.53
N GLY A 84 24.97 30.68 49.40
CA GLY A 84 25.68 30.42 48.12
C GLY A 84 25.57 31.39 46.90
N GLU A 85 25.04 32.61 47.03
CA GLU A 85 25.11 33.79 46.09
C GLU A 85 24.82 33.73 44.55
N HIS A 86 24.15 34.81 44.09
CA HIS A 86 24.22 35.47 42.75
C HIS A 86 23.53 34.92 41.47
N ALA A 87 22.28 35.39 41.24
CA ALA A 87 21.85 36.36 40.18
C ALA A 87 21.99 36.02 38.66
N PRO A 88 21.25 36.70 37.73
CA PRO A 88 20.36 37.88 37.89
C PRO A 88 18.97 37.79 37.19
N GLU A 89 18.17 38.87 37.32
CA GLU A 89 17.25 39.52 36.34
C GLU A 89 16.25 38.68 35.49
N GLU A 90 14.98 39.07 35.31
CA GLU A 90 14.09 40.05 35.98
C GLU A 90 12.63 39.73 35.54
N GLU A 91 11.65 39.87 36.41
CA GLU A 91 10.20 39.65 36.11
C GLU A 91 9.45 41.00 36.13
N GLU A 92 8.18 41.00 35.66
CA GLU A 92 7.05 41.91 36.00
C GLU A 92 6.07 41.98 34.79
N GLU A 93 4.75 41.87 34.92
CA GLU A 93 3.92 41.27 35.99
C GLU A 93 2.48 41.07 35.42
N GLU A 94 1.76 40.04 35.87
CA GLU A 94 0.30 39.88 35.68
C GLU A 94 -0.33 39.72 37.06
N GLU A 95 -1.36 40.52 37.40
CA GLU A 95 -2.26 40.24 38.53
C GLU A 95 -3.72 40.53 38.15
N GLU A 96 -4.63 39.75 38.73
CA GLU A 96 -6.09 39.83 38.58
C GLU A 96 -6.73 40.53 39.79
N GLU A 97 -8.07 40.65 39.82
CA GLU A 97 -8.95 40.11 40.89
C GLU A 97 -10.39 40.72 40.84
N GLU A 98 -11.39 39.81 40.94
CA GLU A 98 -12.63 39.85 41.76
C GLU A 98 -13.61 41.07 41.76
N GLU A 99 -14.94 40.94 42.03
CA GLU A 99 -15.85 39.78 42.11
C GLU A 99 -17.34 40.19 41.87
N ASN A 100 -18.21 39.18 41.65
CA ASN A 100 -19.67 39.06 41.92
C ASN A 100 -20.64 40.27 42.06
N SER A 101 -21.80 40.19 41.38
CA SER A 101 -23.14 39.99 42.01
C SER A 101 -24.33 39.98 41.02
N ASP A 102 -25.46 39.36 41.40
CA ASP A 102 -26.69 39.17 40.59
C ASP A 102 -27.62 40.40 40.51
N GLU A 103 -28.41 40.52 39.43
CA GLU A 103 -29.90 40.46 39.48
C GLU A 103 -30.52 40.32 38.06
N ALA A 104 -31.87 40.38 37.94
CA ALA A 104 -32.60 39.91 36.75
C ALA A 104 -33.84 40.76 36.32
N ASP A 105 -34.39 40.38 35.17
CA ASP A 105 -35.73 40.69 34.62
C ASP A 105 -35.96 42.02 33.87
N ALA A 106 -37.01 42.01 33.03
CA ALA A 106 -37.68 43.08 32.30
C ALA A 106 -36.87 43.84 31.22
N GLY A 107 -37.42 43.87 30.00
CA GLY A 107 -37.01 44.80 28.94
C GLY A 107 -38.19 45.68 28.50
N LEU A 108 -37.93 46.70 27.68
CA LEU A 108 -38.95 47.42 26.90
C LEU A 108 -38.32 48.27 25.78
N GLU A 109 -39.10 48.43 24.71
CA GLU A 109 -39.16 49.50 23.70
C GLU A 109 -37.91 50.27 23.21
N ALA A 110 -37.77 50.18 21.87
CA ALA A 110 -36.94 50.94 20.95
C ALA A 110 -36.87 52.47 21.10
N GLU A 111 -35.74 53.04 20.69
CA GLU A 111 -35.68 54.31 19.94
C GLU A 111 -34.83 54.12 18.66
N GLU A 112 -35.20 54.79 17.57
CA GLU A 112 -34.36 54.96 16.37
C GLU A 112 -33.51 56.23 16.48
N PRO A 113 -32.28 56.23 15.94
CA PRO A 113 -31.68 57.43 15.37
C PRO A 113 -31.64 57.35 13.83
N GLU A 114 -32.14 58.39 13.17
CA GLU A 114 -31.99 58.58 11.71
C GLU A 114 -30.48 58.63 11.34
N GLY A 115 -30.08 57.90 10.31
CA GLY A 115 -28.66 57.66 10.00
C GLY A 115 -28.01 58.64 9.02
N SER A 116 -26.70 58.47 8.82
CA SER A 116 -25.95 59.08 7.71
C SER A 116 -24.80 58.19 7.23
N GLU A 117 -24.98 57.60 6.04
CA GLU A 117 -23.95 57.31 5.02
C GLU A 117 -22.62 56.65 5.45
N GLU A 118 -22.54 55.32 5.34
CA GLU A 118 -21.36 54.63 4.77
C GLU A 118 -21.83 53.62 3.70
N GLU A 119 -20.95 53.27 2.75
CA GLU A 119 -21.36 52.68 1.46
C GLU A 119 -21.68 51.17 1.51
N GLY A 120 -22.80 50.78 0.88
CA GLY A 120 -23.28 49.39 0.88
C GLY A 120 -22.54 48.48 -0.11
N GLY A 121 -22.09 47.30 0.37
CA GLY A 121 -21.22 46.40 -0.39
C GLY A 121 -21.45 44.89 -0.21
N SER A 122 -22.66 44.43 0.15
CA SER A 122 -22.96 42.99 0.29
C SER A 122 -24.43 42.61 0.02
N SER A 123 -24.71 42.08 -1.18
CA SER A 123 -25.99 41.38 -1.48
C SER A 123 -25.96 40.45 -2.72
N GLU A 124 -24.86 40.39 -3.47
CA GLU A 124 -24.84 39.71 -4.79
C GLU A 124 -24.49 38.22 -4.73
N GLY A 125 -23.67 37.77 -3.78
CA GLY A 125 -23.19 36.38 -3.74
C GLY A 125 -24.26 35.32 -3.40
N ASP A 126 -25.20 35.64 -2.50
CA ASP A 126 -26.23 34.68 -2.04
C ASP A 126 -27.25 34.37 -3.16
N LYS A 127 -27.59 35.39 -3.96
CA LYS A 127 -28.55 35.31 -5.07
C LYS A 127 -28.00 34.62 -6.31
N SER A 128 -26.68 34.49 -6.45
CA SER A 128 -26.10 33.77 -7.60
C SER A 128 -26.25 32.26 -7.42
N GLN A 129 -26.02 31.72 -6.22
CA GLN A 129 -26.12 30.26 -5.99
C GLN A 129 -27.54 29.72 -6.20
N GLU A 130 -28.57 30.41 -5.72
CA GLU A 130 -29.97 30.00 -5.97
C GLU A 130 -30.33 30.03 -7.47
N GLN A 131 -29.77 30.96 -8.24
CA GLN A 131 -30.00 31.06 -9.69
C GLN A 131 -29.20 30.02 -10.49
N GLU A 132 -27.96 29.71 -10.06
CA GLU A 132 -27.14 28.64 -10.64
C GLU A 132 -27.78 27.27 -10.38
N GLU A 133 -28.29 26.97 -9.18
CA GLU A 133 -29.03 25.73 -8.93
C GLU A 133 -30.34 25.65 -9.73
N GLU A 134 -31.02 26.77 -10.00
CA GLU A 134 -32.19 26.81 -10.91
C GLU A 134 -31.84 26.56 -12.39
N GLU A 135 -30.66 26.96 -12.86
CA GLU A 135 -30.21 26.64 -14.23
C GLU A 135 -29.63 25.22 -14.34
N GLU A 136 -28.89 24.73 -13.33
CA GLU A 136 -28.46 23.32 -13.24
C GLU A 136 -29.66 22.36 -13.34
N ALA A 137 -30.75 22.67 -12.62
CA ALA A 137 -31.98 21.89 -12.62
C ALA A 137 -32.67 21.83 -14.00
N ARG A 138 -32.39 22.78 -14.90
CA ARG A 138 -32.94 22.81 -16.28
C ARG A 138 -32.05 22.07 -17.28
N ALA A 139 -30.74 22.04 -17.07
CA ALA A 139 -29.80 21.31 -17.93
C ALA A 139 -29.90 19.79 -17.76
N GLY A 140 -30.21 19.32 -16.55
CA GLY A 140 -30.29 17.90 -16.20
C GLY A 140 -28.92 17.24 -15.99
N PRO A 141 -28.88 16.01 -15.45
CA PRO A 141 -27.63 15.39 -15.02
C PRO A 141 -26.71 15.03 -16.19
N ARG A 142 -25.39 15.20 -16.01
CA ARG A 142 -24.38 14.81 -16.99
C ARG A 142 -24.50 13.33 -17.36
N SER A 143 -24.33 13.04 -18.65
CA SER A 143 -24.28 11.67 -19.15
C SER A 143 -23.10 10.91 -18.54
N ARG A 144 -23.34 9.68 -18.10
CA ARG A 144 -22.31 8.76 -17.56
C ARG A 144 -22.05 7.56 -18.49
N LYS A 145 -22.40 7.68 -19.77
CA LYS A 145 -22.28 6.59 -20.76
C LYS A 145 -20.81 6.27 -21.07
N HIS A 146 -19.98 7.29 -21.22
CA HIS A 146 -18.54 7.16 -21.44
C HIS A 146 -17.84 6.36 -20.35
N ILE A 147 -18.25 6.46 -19.08
CA ILE A 147 -17.75 5.61 -17.99
C ILE A 147 -17.96 4.13 -18.33
N ALA A 148 -19.14 3.76 -18.83
CA ALA A 148 -19.48 2.39 -19.19
C ALA A 148 -18.83 1.93 -20.51
N ASP A 149 -18.59 2.85 -21.45
CA ASP A 149 -17.91 2.58 -22.72
C ASP A 149 -16.38 2.42 -22.54
N VAL A 150 -15.73 3.28 -21.75
CA VAL A 150 -14.29 3.24 -21.46
C VAL A 150 -13.93 2.06 -20.56
N LEU A 151 -14.70 1.83 -19.48
CA LEU A 151 -14.44 0.74 -18.52
C LEU A 151 -15.03 -0.62 -18.97
N GLY A 152 -15.43 -0.78 -20.24
CA GLY A 152 -15.81 -2.08 -20.81
C GLY A 152 -17.03 -2.76 -20.19
N PHE A 153 -18.00 -2.00 -19.65
CA PHE A 153 -19.13 -2.59 -18.89
C PHE A 153 -20.05 -3.51 -19.71
N ARG A 154 -19.93 -3.55 -21.04
CA ARG A 154 -20.63 -4.51 -21.92
C ARG A 154 -19.93 -5.87 -21.98
N ASP A 155 -18.63 -5.88 -21.73
CA ASP A 155 -17.74 -7.02 -21.95
C ASP A 155 -17.62 -7.83 -20.63
N ILE A 156 -17.72 -7.15 -19.48
CA ILE A 156 -17.83 -7.76 -18.15
C ILE A 156 -19.02 -8.73 -18.10
N GLY A 157 -18.76 -10.00 -17.80
CA GLY A 157 -19.76 -11.07 -17.78
C GLY A 157 -20.11 -11.65 -19.15
N SER A 158 -19.42 -11.27 -20.23
CA SER A 158 -19.43 -11.99 -21.51
C SER A 158 -18.81 -13.40 -21.38
N ASP A 159 -18.90 -14.24 -22.41
CA ASP A 159 -18.30 -15.57 -22.34
C ASP A 159 -16.76 -15.50 -22.50
N ASP A 160 -16.25 -14.55 -23.29
CA ASP A 160 -14.82 -14.28 -23.42
C ASP A 160 -14.19 -13.82 -22.08
N ASP A 161 -14.91 -12.96 -21.34
CA ASP A 161 -14.54 -12.48 -20.01
C ASP A 161 -14.52 -13.59 -18.95
N LYS A 162 -15.44 -14.56 -19.04
CA LYS A 162 -15.43 -15.76 -18.18
C LYS A 162 -14.24 -16.67 -18.48
N GLU A 163 -13.86 -16.80 -19.75
CA GLU A 163 -12.65 -17.55 -20.13
C GLU A 163 -11.37 -16.84 -19.66
N GLU A 164 -11.32 -15.50 -19.72
CA GLU A 164 -10.19 -14.74 -19.20
C GLU A 164 -10.11 -14.82 -17.67
N ASP A 165 -11.21 -14.67 -16.93
CA ASP A 165 -11.22 -14.89 -15.48
C ASP A 165 -10.81 -16.34 -15.11
N ALA A 166 -11.20 -17.35 -15.90
CA ALA A 166 -10.76 -18.73 -15.71
C ALA A 166 -9.24 -18.91 -15.94
N LEU A 167 -8.68 -18.25 -16.96
CA LEU A 167 -7.23 -18.20 -17.18
C LEU A 167 -6.50 -17.46 -16.04
N ILE A 168 -7.04 -16.34 -15.56
CA ILE A 168 -6.49 -15.61 -14.42
C ILE A 168 -6.45 -16.53 -13.19
N GLN A 169 -7.51 -17.32 -12.92
CA GLN A 169 -7.49 -18.31 -11.83
C GLN A 169 -6.45 -19.43 -12.03
N GLU A 170 -6.23 -19.93 -13.25
CA GLU A 170 -5.15 -20.90 -13.55
C GLU A 170 -3.77 -20.33 -13.16
N ILE A 171 -3.48 -19.10 -13.60
CA ILE A 171 -2.19 -18.42 -13.39
C ILE A 171 -1.98 -18.07 -11.91
N LEU A 172 -3.00 -17.56 -11.21
CA LEU A 172 -2.93 -17.24 -9.78
C LEU A 172 -2.78 -18.50 -8.90
N GLN A 173 -3.36 -19.63 -9.31
CA GLN A 173 -3.12 -20.92 -8.64
C GLN A 173 -1.68 -21.44 -8.84
N GLU A 174 -1.06 -21.19 -9.99
CA GLU A 174 0.36 -21.48 -10.21
C GLU A 174 1.26 -20.54 -9.41
N LEU A 175 0.93 -19.25 -9.35
CA LEU A 175 1.62 -18.27 -8.50
C LEU A 175 1.58 -18.66 -7.01
N LYS A 176 0.42 -19.14 -6.51
CA LYS A 176 0.29 -19.69 -5.15
C LYS A 176 1.22 -20.86 -4.92
N LYS A 177 1.24 -21.85 -5.82
CA LYS A 177 2.13 -23.03 -5.73
C LYS A 177 3.60 -22.60 -5.67
N LEU A 178 4.01 -21.67 -6.53
CA LEU A 178 5.37 -21.13 -6.56
C LEU A 178 5.73 -20.37 -5.27
N SER A 179 4.84 -19.53 -4.76
CA SER A 179 5.01 -18.82 -3.48
C SER A 179 5.23 -19.79 -2.31
N VAL A 180 4.37 -20.81 -2.17
CA VAL A 180 4.46 -21.83 -1.11
C VAL A 180 5.76 -22.65 -1.22
N ASN A 181 6.21 -22.96 -2.43
CA ASN A 181 7.35 -23.85 -2.66
C ASN A 181 8.73 -23.15 -2.64
N ALA A 182 8.81 -21.88 -3.07
CA ALA A 182 10.08 -21.15 -3.22
C ALA A 182 10.24 -19.97 -2.24
N ILE A 183 9.17 -19.22 -1.94
CA ILE A 183 9.23 -17.98 -1.14
C ILE A 183 9.03 -18.28 0.35
N GLN A 184 7.91 -18.93 0.70
CA GLN A 184 7.55 -19.19 2.10
C GLN A 184 8.59 -19.97 2.93
N PRO A 185 9.41 -20.90 2.39
CA PRO A 185 10.46 -21.55 3.18
C PRO A 185 11.49 -20.54 3.70
N MET A 186 11.87 -19.56 2.87
CA MET A 186 12.82 -18.52 3.24
C MET A 186 12.21 -17.48 4.19
N GLU A 187 10.93 -17.12 4.02
CA GLU A 187 10.20 -16.30 4.99
C GLU A 187 10.24 -16.90 6.40
N LYS A 188 10.01 -18.22 6.51
CA LYS A 188 9.92 -18.94 7.78
C LYS A 188 11.30 -19.17 8.41
N LEU A 189 12.31 -19.52 7.61
CA LEU A 189 13.68 -19.73 8.09
C LEU A 189 14.33 -18.47 8.67
N TYR A 190 14.05 -17.31 8.08
CA TYR A 190 14.63 -16.02 8.52
C TYR A 190 13.64 -15.09 9.24
N LYS A 191 12.42 -15.55 9.54
CA LYS A 191 11.38 -14.80 10.25
C LYS A 191 11.03 -13.44 9.60
N PHE A 192 10.88 -13.42 8.27
CA PHE A 192 10.63 -12.18 7.50
C PHE A 192 9.37 -11.41 7.95
N LYS A 193 8.36 -12.10 8.50
CA LYS A 193 7.12 -11.49 8.99
C LYS A 193 7.33 -10.62 10.24
N ASP A 194 8.42 -10.84 10.98
CA ASP A 194 8.76 -10.09 12.19
C ASP A 194 9.47 -8.75 11.85
N ILE A 195 9.83 -8.54 10.58
CA ILE A 195 10.47 -7.30 10.09
C ILE A 195 9.64 -6.57 9.02
N SER A 196 8.60 -7.20 8.45
CA SER A 196 7.77 -6.57 7.42
C SER A 196 6.29 -6.94 7.50
N THR A 197 5.44 -5.91 7.43
CA THR A 197 3.98 -5.99 7.28
C THR A 197 3.53 -6.38 5.86
N ARG A 198 4.47 -6.38 4.89
CA ARG A 198 4.26 -6.76 3.50
C ARG A 198 4.39 -8.28 3.40
N VAL A 199 3.27 -8.96 3.13
CA VAL A 199 3.17 -10.43 3.09
C VAL A 199 2.51 -10.86 1.78
N LEU A 200 2.95 -11.98 1.22
CA LEU A 200 2.36 -12.60 0.04
C LEU A 200 1.49 -13.80 0.47
N GLY A 201 0.29 -13.50 0.97
CA GLY A 201 -0.72 -14.49 1.33
C GLY A 201 -1.71 -14.78 0.20
N ASP A 202 -2.75 -15.55 0.52
CA ASP A 202 -3.84 -15.81 -0.41
C ASP A 202 -4.64 -14.54 -0.73
N ALA A 203 -4.82 -13.64 0.25
CA ALA A 203 -5.45 -12.33 0.03
C ALA A 203 -4.71 -11.54 -1.07
N GLU A 204 -3.39 -11.41 -0.95
CA GLU A 204 -2.57 -10.65 -1.91
C GLU A 204 -2.37 -11.34 -3.27
N ILE A 205 -2.78 -12.61 -3.43
CA ILE A 205 -2.73 -13.33 -4.72
C ILE A 205 -4.10 -13.38 -5.40
N PHE A 206 -5.19 -13.63 -4.67
CA PHE A 206 -6.51 -13.92 -5.26
C PHE A 206 -7.49 -12.75 -5.23
N ASN A 207 -7.19 -11.66 -4.51
CA ASN A 207 -8.03 -10.46 -4.54
C ASN A 207 -8.13 -9.84 -5.94
N LYS A 208 -9.18 -9.05 -6.13
CA LYS A 208 -9.31 -8.12 -7.26
C LYS A 208 -8.39 -6.90 -7.04
N PRO A 209 -7.95 -6.21 -8.10
CA PRO A 209 -7.25 -4.94 -7.98
C PRO A 209 -7.95 -3.97 -7.03
N MET A 210 -7.17 -3.20 -6.27
CA MET A 210 -7.67 -2.26 -5.27
C MET A 210 -7.45 -0.81 -5.71
N ALA A 211 -8.55 -0.06 -5.85
CA ALA A 211 -8.56 1.38 -6.10
C ALA A 211 -8.78 2.13 -4.78
N LEU A 212 -7.72 2.75 -4.26
CA LEU A 212 -7.70 3.44 -2.98
C LEU A 212 -7.86 4.95 -3.16
N PHE A 213 -8.89 5.56 -2.55
CA PHE A 213 -9.12 7.00 -2.60
C PHE A 213 -8.60 7.67 -1.32
N LEU A 214 -7.60 8.54 -1.46
CA LEU A 214 -6.93 9.28 -0.38
C LEU A 214 -7.20 10.77 -0.49
N GLY A 215 -6.94 11.52 0.59
CA GLY A 215 -6.94 12.99 0.57
C GLY A 215 -7.76 13.67 1.68
N PRO A 216 -7.65 15.01 1.79
CA PRO A 216 -8.24 15.80 2.87
C PRO A 216 -9.76 15.63 3.04
N TRP A 217 -10.25 16.01 4.21
CA TRP A 217 -11.70 16.10 4.44
C TRP A 217 -12.39 17.09 3.49
N SER A 218 -13.60 16.75 3.07
CA SER A 218 -14.42 17.48 2.09
C SER A 218 -13.84 17.60 0.66
N ALA A 219 -12.71 16.96 0.33
CA ALA A 219 -12.19 16.90 -1.05
C ALA A 219 -13.11 16.15 -2.05
N GLY A 220 -14.05 15.35 -1.54
CA GLY A 220 -15.09 14.70 -2.35
C GLY A 220 -14.76 13.27 -2.81
N LYS A 221 -13.94 12.53 -2.06
CA LYS A 221 -13.60 11.11 -2.33
C LYS A 221 -14.85 10.23 -2.49
N SER A 222 -15.71 10.27 -1.47
CA SER A 222 -17.03 9.64 -1.43
C SER A 222 -17.93 10.09 -2.60
N SER A 223 -17.83 11.34 -3.05
CA SER A 223 -18.53 11.86 -4.24
C SER A 223 -17.99 11.26 -5.55
N VAL A 224 -16.66 11.22 -5.73
CA VAL A 224 -16.01 10.63 -6.93
C VAL A 224 -16.42 9.16 -7.07
N ILE A 225 -16.38 8.40 -5.98
CA ILE A 225 -16.79 6.98 -5.96
C ILE A 225 -18.28 6.84 -6.26
N ASN A 226 -19.12 7.69 -5.66
CA ASN A 226 -20.56 7.71 -5.94
C ASN A 226 -20.85 8.05 -7.42
N TYR A 227 -20.07 8.93 -8.05
CA TYR A 227 -20.19 9.25 -9.47
C TYR A 227 -19.69 8.13 -10.38
N LEU A 228 -18.59 7.44 -10.04
CA LEU A 228 -18.13 6.26 -10.78
C LEU A 228 -19.17 5.12 -10.74
N LEU A 229 -19.81 4.88 -9.60
CA LEU A 229 -20.80 3.80 -9.41
C LEU A 229 -22.24 4.22 -9.74
N GLY A 230 -22.53 5.51 -9.90
CA GLY A 230 -23.87 6.04 -10.17
C GLY A 230 -24.80 6.01 -8.96
N THR A 231 -24.23 6.05 -7.75
CA THR A 231 -24.93 5.86 -6.48
C THR A 231 -25.27 7.16 -5.73
N GLU A 232 -24.89 8.34 -6.27
CA GLU A 232 -25.07 9.68 -5.67
C GLU A 232 -26.48 9.96 -5.11
N HIS A 233 -27.53 9.42 -5.72
CA HIS A 233 -28.93 9.63 -5.31
C HIS A 233 -29.63 8.32 -4.89
N THR A 234 -28.87 7.36 -4.36
CA THR A 234 -29.35 6.00 -4.05
C THR A 234 -29.06 5.58 -2.61
N LYS A 235 -29.81 4.60 -2.10
CA LYS A 235 -29.55 3.97 -0.79
C LYS A 235 -28.22 3.17 -0.72
N ALA A 236 -27.59 2.93 -1.87
CA ALA A 236 -26.28 2.30 -1.98
C ALA A 236 -25.13 3.32 -1.86
N GLY A 237 -25.41 4.62 -1.93
CA GLY A 237 -24.39 5.66 -1.88
C GLY A 237 -23.57 5.68 -0.58
N LEU A 238 -22.34 6.14 -0.73
CA LEU A 238 -21.51 6.67 0.35
C LEU A 238 -22.14 7.98 0.85
N LYS A 239 -21.93 8.31 2.13
CA LYS A 239 -22.46 9.55 2.70
C LYS A 239 -21.64 10.73 2.17
N THR A 240 -22.30 11.74 1.65
CA THR A 240 -21.66 12.99 1.18
C THR A 240 -22.36 14.17 1.82
N GLY A 241 -21.61 15.06 2.47
CA GLY A 241 -22.19 16.28 3.08
C GLY A 241 -21.14 17.17 3.74
N PRO A 242 -21.53 18.38 4.21
CA PRO A 242 -20.64 19.36 4.82
C PRO A 242 -20.29 19.05 6.30
N GLN A 243 -20.90 18.03 6.90
CA GLN A 243 -20.54 17.53 8.23
C GLN A 243 -19.44 16.45 8.10
N PRO A 244 -18.61 16.20 9.13
CA PRO A 244 -17.65 15.09 9.13
C PRO A 244 -18.34 13.71 9.02
N THR A 245 -18.58 13.25 7.80
CA THR A 245 -19.28 12.00 7.47
C THR A 245 -18.35 10.79 7.39
N ASP A 246 -17.11 11.01 6.96
CA ASP A 246 -16.17 9.96 6.57
C ASP A 246 -15.10 9.80 7.67
N ILE A 247 -15.48 9.10 8.74
CA ILE A 247 -14.60 8.63 9.84
C ILE A 247 -14.24 7.15 9.72
N ASP A 248 -14.94 6.41 8.84
CA ASP A 248 -14.79 4.96 8.67
C ASP A 248 -14.09 4.64 7.34
N PHE A 249 -13.16 3.67 7.35
CA PHE A 249 -12.65 3.05 6.13
C PHE A 249 -13.75 2.18 5.51
N THR A 250 -14.14 2.47 4.27
CA THR A 250 -15.27 1.81 3.60
C THR A 250 -14.80 1.03 2.37
N ILE A 251 -14.89 -0.30 2.44
CA ILE A 251 -14.71 -1.20 1.30
C ILE A 251 -16.00 -1.23 0.48
N VAL A 252 -15.92 -0.82 -0.78
CA VAL A 252 -17.01 -0.96 -1.75
C VAL A 252 -16.67 -2.10 -2.71
N HIS A 253 -17.46 -3.17 -2.66
CA HIS A 253 -17.17 -4.43 -3.35
C HIS A 253 -18.40 -5.03 -4.06
N TYR A 254 -18.18 -6.04 -4.90
CA TYR A 254 -19.30 -6.75 -5.54
C TYR A 254 -20.03 -7.66 -4.55
N ALA A 255 -21.35 -7.60 -4.58
CA ALA A 255 -22.25 -8.61 -4.04
C ALA A 255 -23.53 -8.63 -4.89
N ASP A 256 -24.23 -9.77 -5.00
CA ASP A 256 -25.41 -9.89 -5.87
C ASP A 256 -26.59 -9.00 -5.46
N LYS A 257 -26.55 -8.43 -4.24
CA LYS A 257 -27.56 -7.54 -3.65
C LYS A 257 -26.87 -6.46 -2.82
N LEU A 258 -27.56 -5.34 -2.61
CA LEU A 258 -27.10 -4.31 -1.68
C LEU A 258 -27.03 -4.88 -0.26
N GLN A 259 -25.82 -4.94 0.30
CA GLN A 259 -25.53 -5.37 1.66
C GLN A 259 -24.58 -4.37 2.34
N ARG A 260 -24.65 -4.28 3.67
CA ARG A 260 -23.74 -3.49 4.49
C ARG A 260 -23.20 -4.40 5.60
N ALA A 261 -21.90 -4.38 5.82
CA ALA A 261 -21.20 -5.22 6.78
C ALA A 261 -20.41 -4.37 7.79
N SER A 262 -20.40 -4.79 9.04
CA SER A 262 -19.54 -4.26 10.09
C SER A 262 -18.07 -4.61 9.86
N GLY A 263 -17.15 -3.93 10.57
CA GLY A 263 -15.73 -4.20 10.47
C GLY A 263 -15.38 -5.62 10.90
N THR A 264 -16.04 -6.16 11.92
CA THR A 264 -15.86 -7.53 12.39
C THR A 264 -16.30 -8.57 11.36
N GLU A 265 -17.44 -8.36 10.68
CA GLU A 265 -17.88 -9.23 9.57
C GLU A 265 -16.92 -9.16 8.37
N MET A 266 -16.44 -7.95 8.02
CA MET A 266 -15.44 -7.77 6.97
C MET A 266 -14.11 -8.45 7.33
N ALA A 267 -13.66 -8.34 8.58
CA ALA A 267 -12.43 -8.95 9.07
C ALA A 267 -12.55 -10.47 9.33
N ALA A 268 -13.76 -11.05 9.26
CA ALA A 268 -13.95 -12.49 9.15
C ALA A 268 -13.75 -12.99 7.69
N HIS A 269 -13.86 -12.12 6.69
CA HIS A 269 -13.63 -12.48 5.30
C HIS A 269 -12.13 -12.60 4.99
N TRP A 270 -11.71 -13.71 4.38
CA TRP A 270 -10.30 -14.05 4.13
C TRP A 270 -9.47 -12.90 3.52
N ALA A 271 -10.04 -12.18 2.55
CA ALA A 271 -9.41 -11.04 1.86
C ALA A 271 -8.97 -9.89 2.78
N PHE A 272 -9.67 -9.68 3.90
CA PHE A 272 -9.43 -8.59 4.84
C PHE A 272 -9.02 -9.09 6.23
N SER A 273 -8.96 -10.41 6.45
CA SER A 273 -8.64 -11.05 7.74
C SER A 273 -7.38 -10.55 8.45
N SER A 274 -6.41 -9.98 7.72
CA SER A 274 -5.19 -9.40 8.30
C SER A 274 -5.38 -8.00 8.93
N VAL A 275 -6.54 -7.35 8.79
CA VAL A 275 -6.83 -6.07 9.49
C VAL A 275 -7.14 -6.25 10.97
N ASN A 276 -7.49 -7.46 11.43
CA ASN A 276 -7.71 -7.76 12.85
C ASN A 276 -6.52 -7.37 13.75
N LYS A 277 -5.30 -7.29 13.19
CA LYS A 277 -4.09 -6.82 13.89
C LYS A 277 -4.18 -5.39 14.44
N PHE A 278 -5.13 -4.58 13.96
CA PHE A 278 -5.35 -3.20 14.40
C PHE A 278 -6.27 -3.09 15.61
N GLY A 279 -6.86 -4.20 16.08
CA GLY A 279 -7.75 -4.24 17.24
C GLY A 279 -9.16 -3.71 16.98
N GLN A 280 -10.02 -3.82 18.00
CA GLN A 280 -11.46 -3.52 17.86
C GLN A 280 -11.71 -2.05 17.49
N GLY A 281 -10.93 -1.10 18.02
CA GLY A 281 -11.08 0.32 17.71
C GLY A 281 -10.90 0.67 16.22
N PHE A 282 -10.17 -0.15 15.45
CA PHE A 282 -10.15 -0.04 13.99
C PHE A 282 -11.39 -0.68 13.35
N LEU A 283 -11.82 -1.86 13.83
CA LEU A 283 -13.01 -2.55 13.32
C LEU A 283 -14.29 -1.74 13.53
N ASP A 284 -14.36 -1.00 14.63
CA ASP A 284 -15.43 -0.03 14.91
C ASP A 284 -15.47 1.10 13.87
N HIS A 285 -14.35 1.40 13.20
CA HIS A 285 -14.21 2.33 12.08
C HIS A 285 -13.94 1.66 10.73
N PHE A 286 -14.34 0.40 10.57
CA PHE A 286 -14.23 -0.35 9.31
C PHE A 286 -15.61 -0.80 8.83
N ARG A 287 -15.86 -0.72 7.52
CA ARG A 287 -17.17 -0.99 6.89
C ARG A 287 -17.03 -1.71 5.56
N GLY A 288 -18.01 -2.56 5.25
CA GLY A 288 -18.24 -3.10 3.93
C GLY A 288 -19.56 -2.60 3.33
N ILE A 289 -19.55 -2.28 2.04
CA ILE A 289 -20.75 -2.08 1.22
C ILE A 289 -20.61 -2.98 -0.02
N GLY A 290 -21.45 -4.01 -0.08
CA GLY A 290 -21.57 -4.87 -1.25
C GLY A 290 -22.70 -4.38 -2.15
N LEU A 291 -22.49 -4.26 -3.45
CA LEU A 291 -23.57 -3.98 -4.42
C LEU A 291 -23.33 -4.62 -5.81
N PRO A 292 -24.41 -4.93 -6.56
CA PRO A 292 -24.29 -5.57 -7.88
C PRO A 292 -24.01 -4.52 -8.96
N HIS A 293 -22.75 -4.12 -9.11
CA HIS A 293 -22.29 -3.17 -10.13
C HIS A 293 -21.19 -3.79 -11.01
N PRO A 294 -21.21 -3.63 -12.36
CA PRO A 294 -20.24 -4.25 -13.27
C PRO A 294 -18.78 -3.96 -12.91
N LEU A 295 -18.42 -2.70 -12.68
CA LEU A 295 -17.06 -2.30 -12.26
C LEU A 295 -16.53 -3.13 -11.08
N LEU A 296 -17.39 -3.39 -10.08
CA LEU A 296 -16.99 -4.11 -8.88
C LEU A 296 -16.78 -5.62 -9.11
N GLN A 297 -17.24 -6.16 -10.25
CA GLN A 297 -16.87 -7.50 -10.68
C GLN A 297 -15.37 -7.60 -10.98
N LYS A 298 -14.71 -6.50 -11.38
CA LYS A 298 -13.28 -6.47 -11.71
C LYS A 298 -12.41 -5.74 -10.68
N VAL A 299 -12.85 -4.64 -10.06
CA VAL A 299 -12.07 -3.88 -9.05
C VAL A 299 -12.74 -3.87 -7.66
N THR A 300 -11.95 -3.66 -6.60
CA THR A 300 -12.45 -3.32 -5.25
C THR A 300 -12.11 -1.85 -4.97
N ILE A 301 -13.09 -1.05 -4.55
CA ILE A 301 -12.87 0.37 -4.23
C ILE A 301 -12.75 0.54 -2.71
N VAL A 302 -11.83 1.38 -2.27
CA VAL A 302 -11.67 1.74 -0.85
C VAL A 302 -11.77 3.25 -0.71
N ASP A 303 -12.77 3.71 0.04
CA ASP A 303 -12.85 5.09 0.52
C ASP A 303 -12.20 5.17 1.91
N THR A 304 -11.32 6.15 2.14
CA THR A 304 -10.68 6.36 3.45
C THR A 304 -11.31 7.52 4.21
N PRO A 305 -11.12 7.59 5.54
CA PRO A 305 -11.50 8.77 6.31
C PRO A 305 -10.96 10.09 5.73
N GLY A 306 -11.64 11.19 6.03
CA GLY A 306 -11.16 12.53 5.72
C GLY A 306 -9.95 12.89 6.58
N ILE A 307 -8.78 13.10 5.97
CA ILE A 307 -7.58 13.54 6.69
C ILE A 307 -7.82 14.99 7.17
N LEU A 308 -7.54 15.23 8.46
CA LEU A 308 -7.90 16.43 9.22
C LEU A 308 -6.81 16.68 10.26
N ASP A 309 -5.87 17.57 9.95
CA ASP A 309 -4.74 17.86 10.84
C ASP A 309 -5.19 18.14 12.27
N LYS A 310 -4.49 17.52 13.22
CA LYS A 310 -4.71 17.58 14.68
C LYS A 310 -5.88 16.69 15.18
N ARG A 311 -6.51 15.88 14.34
CA ARG A 311 -7.44 14.82 14.81
C ARG A 311 -6.69 13.52 15.07
N LYS A 312 -6.11 13.40 16.27
CA LYS A 312 -5.69 12.09 16.76
C LYS A 312 -6.90 11.14 16.80
N VAL A 313 -6.87 10.11 15.97
CA VAL A 313 -7.78 8.96 16.09
C VAL A 313 -7.16 7.99 17.11
N GLU A 314 -7.32 8.29 18.40
CA GLU A 314 -6.58 7.63 19.49
C GLU A 314 -6.91 6.13 19.68
N ASN A 315 -7.94 5.62 18.99
CA ASN A 315 -8.46 4.27 19.15
C ASN A 315 -7.74 3.18 18.32
N TYR A 316 -6.88 3.53 17.35
CA TYR A 316 -6.11 2.57 16.55
C TYR A 316 -4.87 3.22 15.88
N PRO A 317 -3.85 2.45 15.45
CA PRO A 317 -2.66 3.01 14.78
C PRO A 317 -2.98 3.46 13.35
N PHE A 318 -3.50 4.68 13.22
CA PHE A 318 -3.99 5.30 11.99
C PHE A 318 -3.01 5.18 10.80
N ASN A 319 -1.75 5.58 10.98
CA ASN A 319 -0.74 5.53 9.92
C ASN A 319 -0.40 4.10 9.46
N ASP A 320 -0.47 3.10 10.35
CA ASP A 320 -0.24 1.70 9.98
C ASP A 320 -1.46 1.09 9.24
N ALA A 321 -2.66 1.60 9.52
CA ALA A 321 -3.89 1.25 8.81
C ALA A 321 -3.83 1.77 7.36
N PHE A 322 -3.56 3.07 7.17
CA PHE A 322 -3.31 3.62 5.83
C PHE A 322 -2.18 2.89 5.10
N GLN A 323 -1.06 2.61 5.76
CA GLN A 323 0.06 1.90 5.15
C GLN A 323 -0.34 0.48 4.68
N TRP A 324 -1.24 -0.22 5.36
CA TRP A 324 -1.74 -1.55 4.95
C TRP A 324 -2.57 -1.51 3.67
N PHE A 325 -3.38 -0.45 3.48
CA PHE A 325 -4.14 -0.20 2.26
C PHE A 325 -3.22 0.25 1.12
N ILE A 326 -2.36 1.25 1.35
CA ILE A 326 -1.34 1.71 0.40
C ILE A 326 -0.44 0.54 -0.04
N ASP A 327 -0.17 -0.42 0.84
CA ASP A 327 0.63 -1.61 0.49
C ASP A 327 -0.06 -2.66 -0.38
N ARG A 328 -1.38 -2.56 -0.55
CA ARG A 328 -2.23 -3.47 -1.34
C ARG A 328 -3.00 -2.75 -2.46
N ALA A 329 -2.83 -1.44 -2.58
CA ALA A 329 -3.44 -0.66 -3.65
C ALA A 329 -2.72 -0.88 -4.98
N ASP A 330 -3.52 -1.10 -6.02
CA ASP A 330 -3.07 -1.17 -7.42
C ASP A 330 -3.18 0.20 -8.07
N ALA A 331 -4.25 0.95 -7.76
CA ALA A 331 -4.41 2.37 -8.06
C ALA A 331 -4.56 3.19 -6.76
N ILE A 332 -3.91 4.35 -6.70
CA ILE A 332 -4.02 5.31 -5.60
C ILE A 332 -4.47 6.66 -6.15
N TYR A 333 -5.69 7.07 -5.81
CA TYR A 333 -6.32 8.30 -6.26
C TYR A 333 -6.31 9.34 -5.13
N VAL A 334 -5.43 10.34 -5.23
CA VAL A 334 -5.28 11.36 -4.19
C VAL A 334 -6.10 12.60 -4.56
N VAL A 335 -7.23 12.79 -3.88
CA VAL A 335 -8.23 13.82 -4.20
C VAL A 335 -7.98 15.10 -3.41
N PHE A 336 -7.93 16.22 -4.12
CA PHE A 336 -7.80 17.57 -3.59
C PHE A 336 -8.94 18.46 -4.09
N ASP A 337 -9.17 19.56 -3.36
CA ASP A 337 -10.15 20.60 -3.66
C ASP A 337 -9.40 21.91 -3.97
N PRO A 338 -9.69 22.64 -5.07
CA PRO A 338 -9.10 23.93 -5.41
C PRO A 338 -9.03 24.96 -4.27
N SER A 339 -10.00 24.93 -3.36
CA SER A 339 -10.04 25.81 -2.18
C SER A 339 -9.13 25.37 -1.03
N LYS A 340 -8.58 24.15 -1.09
CA LYS A 340 -7.82 23.49 -0.01
C LYS A 340 -6.65 22.67 -0.58
N LEU A 341 -5.64 23.37 -1.09
CA LEU A 341 -4.40 22.77 -1.60
C LEU A 341 -3.26 22.73 -0.57
N GLU A 342 -3.47 23.24 0.63
CA GLU A 342 -2.50 23.15 1.71
C GLU A 342 -2.34 21.69 2.18
N ILE A 343 -1.10 21.29 2.48
CA ILE A 343 -0.74 19.94 2.88
C ILE A 343 -0.18 20.01 4.29
N GLY A 344 -1.00 19.64 5.28
CA GLY A 344 -0.58 19.52 6.67
C GLY A 344 0.22 18.24 6.96
N GLU A 345 0.63 18.07 8.21
CA GLU A 345 1.59 17.06 8.67
C GLU A 345 1.09 15.63 8.47
N GLU A 346 -0.21 15.38 8.71
CA GLU A 346 -0.81 14.06 8.52
C GLU A 346 -0.84 13.68 7.03
N MET A 347 -1.23 14.63 6.18
CA MET A 347 -1.27 14.43 4.73
C MET A 347 0.15 14.29 4.14
N ALA A 348 1.12 15.06 4.63
CA ALA A 348 2.52 14.95 4.22
C ALA A 348 3.14 13.60 4.60
N THR A 349 2.82 13.09 5.79
CA THR A 349 3.23 11.75 6.25
C THR A 349 2.66 10.65 5.35
N LEU A 350 1.40 10.77 4.93
CA LEU A 350 0.78 9.80 4.02
C LEU A 350 1.28 9.90 2.57
N LEU A 351 1.68 11.09 2.11
CA LEU A 351 2.36 11.27 0.81
C LEU A 351 3.79 10.68 0.82
N ASP A 352 4.51 10.73 1.94
CA ASP A 352 5.80 10.06 2.10
C ASP A 352 5.68 8.52 1.92
N GLN A 353 4.58 7.92 2.39
CA GLN A 353 4.27 6.49 2.18
C GLN A 353 4.00 6.11 0.71
N LEU A 354 3.78 7.08 -0.20
CA LEU A 354 3.57 6.84 -1.63
C LEU A 354 4.88 6.78 -2.45
N LYS A 355 6.05 7.02 -1.83
CA LYS A 355 7.36 6.94 -2.48
C LYS A 355 7.61 5.55 -3.10
N GLY A 356 7.98 5.53 -4.38
CA GLY A 356 8.13 4.30 -5.18
C GLY A 356 6.81 3.70 -5.68
N ARG A 357 5.71 4.47 -5.65
CA ARG A 357 4.37 4.11 -6.17
C ARG A 357 3.84 5.13 -7.18
N GLU A 358 4.72 5.91 -7.79
CA GLU A 358 4.39 7.01 -8.70
C GLU A 358 3.53 6.52 -9.86
N ALA A 359 3.92 5.40 -10.49
CA ALA A 359 3.18 4.78 -11.60
C ALA A 359 1.74 4.37 -11.23
N GLN A 360 1.47 4.03 -9.97
CA GLN A 360 0.15 3.63 -9.45
C GLN A 360 -0.69 4.84 -8.99
N THR A 361 -0.05 5.99 -8.79
CA THR A 361 -0.64 7.15 -8.12
C THR A 361 -1.13 8.17 -9.15
N ARG A 362 -2.35 8.68 -8.96
CA ARG A 362 -2.90 9.81 -9.73
C ARG A 362 -3.50 10.82 -8.77
N PHE A 363 -3.22 12.10 -9.01
CA PHE A 363 -3.79 13.19 -8.24
C PHE A 363 -5.05 13.70 -8.96
N LEU A 364 -6.11 13.99 -8.21
CA LEU A 364 -7.36 14.52 -8.73
C LEU A 364 -7.57 15.91 -8.12
N LEU A 365 -7.47 16.96 -8.95
CA LEU A 365 -7.98 18.28 -8.59
C LEU A 365 -9.48 18.28 -8.94
N ASN A 366 -10.30 17.87 -7.97
CA ASN A 366 -11.75 17.66 -8.11
C ASN A 366 -12.51 18.98 -7.86
N LYS A 367 -13.76 19.10 -8.33
CA LYS A 367 -14.54 20.35 -8.29
C LYS A 367 -13.88 21.51 -9.06
N ALA A 368 -13.10 21.21 -10.10
CA ALA A 368 -12.37 22.21 -10.85
C ALA A 368 -13.27 23.21 -11.62
N ASP A 369 -14.57 22.93 -11.73
CA ASP A 369 -15.57 23.80 -12.36
C ASP A 369 -15.91 25.04 -11.54
N PHE A 370 -15.68 25.01 -10.22
CA PHE A 370 -15.72 26.19 -9.35
C PHE A 370 -14.50 27.13 -9.54
N VAL A 371 -13.53 26.76 -10.39
CA VAL A 371 -12.33 27.58 -10.68
C VAL A 371 -12.51 28.34 -11.98
N GLN A 372 -12.26 29.65 -11.97
CA GLN A 372 -12.35 30.46 -13.18
C GLN A 372 -11.37 29.96 -14.27
N PRO A 373 -11.75 29.90 -15.57
CA PRO A 373 -10.99 29.20 -16.60
C PRO A 373 -9.51 29.60 -16.74
N HIS A 374 -9.17 30.87 -16.48
CA HIS A 374 -7.80 31.37 -16.54
C HIS A 374 -6.92 30.95 -15.35
N ASP A 375 -7.55 30.59 -14.22
CA ASP A 375 -6.87 30.22 -12.98
C ASP A 375 -6.63 28.71 -12.84
N ILE A 376 -7.32 27.87 -13.63
CA ILE A 376 -7.21 26.40 -13.58
C ILE A 376 -5.73 25.94 -13.64
N MET A 377 -4.93 26.52 -14.54
CA MET A 377 -3.49 26.20 -14.65
C MET A 377 -2.67 26.69 -13.45
N ARG A 378 -3.03 27.83 -12.83
CA ARG A 378 -2.39 28.37 -11.63
C ARG A 378 -2.65 27.47 -10.41
N VAL A 379 -3.91 27.06 -10.22
CA VAL A 379 -4.36 26.15 -9.15
C VAL A 379 -3.72 24.76 -9.33
N THR A 380 -3.71 24.22 -10.55
CA THR A 380 -3.05 22.94 -10.86
C THR A 380 -1.53 23.01 -10.59
N GLY A 381 -0.88 24.11 -10.98
CA GLY A 381 0.54 24.36 -10.71
C GLY A 381 0.86 24.50 -9.21
N GLN A 382 -0.05 25.09 -8.42
CA GLN A 382 0.09 25.16 -6.97
C GLN A 382 0.02 23.79 -6.31
N LEU A 383 -0.91 22.92 -6.75
CA LEU A 383 -0.98 21.54 -6.27
C LEU A 383 0.30 20.78 -6.59
N LEU A 384 0.77 20.86 -7.85
CA LEU A 384 2.02 20.26 -8.31
C LEU A 384 3.23 20.68 -7.45
N TRP A 385 3.34 21.98 -7.16
CA TRP A 385 4.40 22.53 -6.31
C TRP A 385 4.33 21.98 -4.87
N ASN A 386 3.12 21.82 -4.33
CA ASN A 386 2.94 21.34 -2.96
C ASN A 386 3.24 19.83 -2.82
N VAL A 387 2.84 18.99 -3.79
CA VAL A 387 3.03 17.52 -3.70
C VAL A 387 4.41 17.04 -4.15
N SER A 388 5.06 17.73 -5.10
CA SER A 388 6.31 17.27 -5.73
C SER A 388 7.47 17.03 -4.74
N PRO A 389 7.76 17.93 -3.78
CA PRO A 389 8.82 17.70 -2.78
C PRO A 389 8.57 16.49 -1.89
N LEU A 390 7.30 16.15 -1.63
CA LEU A 390 6.89 15.07 -0.74
C LEU A 390 7.02 13.70 -1.41
N LEU A 391 6.83 13.61 -2.73
CA LEU A 391 6.99 12.36 -3.47
C LEU A 391 8.45 11.99 -3.73
N GLY A 392 9.39 12.94 -3.70
CA GLY A 392 10.83 12.67 -3.84
C GLY A 392 11.27 12.05 -5.18
N SER A 393 10.38 11.99 -6.18
CA SER A 393 10.65 11.48 -7.52
C SER A 393 11.26 12.56 -8.42
N SER A 394 12.01 12.13 -9.43
CA SER A 394 12.45 12.98 -10.54
C SER A 394 11.37 13.19 -11.62
N GLU A 395 10.30 12.39 -11.60
CA GLU A 395 9.18 12.48 -12.52
C GLU A 395 8.03 13.29 -11.90
N ALA A 396 7.40 14.16 -12.70
CA ALA A 396 6.30 14.99 -12.23
C ALA A 396 5.03 14.14 -12.01
N PRO A 397 4.33 14.28 -10.88
CA PRO A 397 3.10 13.55 -10.63
C PRO A 397 1.98 13.95 -11.60
N VAL A 398 1.22 12.97 -12.08
CA VAL A 398 0.08 13.19 -12.96
C VAL A 398 -1.11 13.71 -12.14
N ILE A 399 -1.57 14.92 -12.49
CA ILE A 399 -2.75 15.58 -11.91
C ILE A 399 -3.84 15.67 -12.97
N HIS A 400 -4.98 15.02 -12.72
CA HIS A 400 -6.20 15.14 -13.51
C HIS A 400 -7.05 16.27 -12.92
N THR A 401 -7.41 17.25 -13.75
CA THR A 401 -8.22 18.40 -13.32
C THR A 401 -9.66 18.21 -13.78
N VAL A 402 -10.55 17.90 -12.85
CA VAL A 402 -11.86 17.27 -13.11
C VAL A 402 -12.96 17.80 -12.20
N SER A 403 -14.21 17.46 -12.52
CA SER A 403 -15.31 17.51 -11.56
C SER A 403 -16.13 16.23 -11.68
N MET A 404 -16.16 15.44 -10.60
CA MET A 404 -16.67 14.06 -10.61
C MET A 404 -18.02 13.95 -9.88
N THR A 405 -19.06 14.52 -10.48
CA THR A 405 -20.46 14.46 -9.99
C THR A 405 -21.45 14.52 -11.15
N SER A 406 -22.66 13.98 -10.98
CA SER A 406 -23.71 14.03 -12.01
C SER A 406 -24.30 15.43 -12.25
N ARG A 407 -23.95 16.45 -11.45
CA ARG A 407 -24.31 17.86 -11.76
C ARG A 407 -23.72 18.31 -13.12
N PRO A 408 -24.37 19.26 -13.82
CA PRO A 408 -23.73 20.05 -14.88
C PRO A 408 -22.41 20.67 -14.43
N TYR A 409 -21.60 21.13 -15.38
CA TYR A 409 -20.50 22.05 -15.06
C TYR A 409 -21.04 23.48 -14.97
N HIS A 410 -20.39 24.32 -14.17
CA HIS A 410 -20.67 25.75 -14.07
C HIS A 410 -20.54 26.49 -15.43
N ALA A 411 -21.16 27.66 -15.53
CA ALA A 411 -21.20 28.43 -16.77
C ALA A 411 -19.81 28.97 -17.16
N GLY A 412 -19.39 28.74 -18.41
CA GLY A 412 -18.10 29.20 -18.95
C GLY A 412 -16.89 28.31 -18.61
N THR A 413 -17.07 27.27 -17.80
CA THR A 413 -16.06 26.23 -17.53
C THR A 413 -15.62 25.51 -18.81
N PRO A 414 -14.33 25.15 -18.98
CA PRO A 414 -13.83 24.42 -20.16
C PRO A 414 -14.21 22.92 -20.12
N ALA A 415 -15.49 22.65 -20.39
CA ALA A 415 -16.11 21.33 -20.30
C ALA A 415 -15.40 20.23 -21.12
N GLU A 416 -14.88 20.57 -22.30
CA GLU A 416 -14.16 19.65 -23.18
C GLU A 416 -12.85 19.16 -22.54
N PHE A 417 -12.04 20.09 -22.01
CA PHE A 417 -10.82 19.76 -21.26
C PHE A 417 -11.10 18.88 -20.03
N PHE A 418 -12.14 19.19 -19.25
CA PHE A 418 -12.50 18.34 -18.10
C PHE A 418 -12.99 16.95 -18.52
N HIS A 419 -13.65 16.84 -19.67
CA HIS A 419 -14.02 15.53 -20.22
C HIS A 419 -12.79 14.73 -20.65
N GLU A 420 -11.79 15.35 -21.30
CA GLU A 420 -10.51 14.70 -21.61
C GLU A 420 -9.75 14.24 -20.35
N GLN A 421 -9.72 15.08 -19.30
CA GLN A 421 -9.09 14.71 -18.02
C GLN A 421 -9.83 13.57 -17.31
N GLU A 422 -11.17 13.55 -17.40
CA GLU A 422 -12.04 12.50 -16.87
C GLU A 422 -11.85 11.18 -17.64
N LEU A 423 -11.74 11.22 -18.98
CA LEU A 423 -11.42 10.06 -19.82
C LEU A 423 -10.05 9.47 -19.47
N ALA A 424 -8.99 10.29 -19.39
CA ALA A 424 -7.65 9.81 -19.03
C ALA A 424 -7.57 9.20 -17.62
N LEU A 425 -8.44 9.64 -16.70
CA LEU A 425 -8.57 9.06 -15.36
C LEU A 425 -9.27 7.68 -15.40
N LEU A 426 -10.26 7.52 -16.27
CA LEU A 426 -10.98 6.27 -16.51
C LEU A 426 -10.10 5.25 -17.25
N ASP A 427 -9.29 5.69 -18.21
CA ASP A 427 -8.31 4.85 -18.90
C ASP A 427 -7.30 4.26 -17.91
N HIS A 428 -6.77 5.05 -16.96
CA HIS A 428 -5.91 4.50 -15.89
C HIS A 428 -6.64 3.47 -15.01
N LEU A 429 -7.93 3.66 -14.72
CA LEU A 429 -8.72 2.65 -13.99
C LEU A 429 -8.91 1.37 -14.82
N ARG A 430 -8.98 1.49 -16.15
CA ARG A 430 -9.02 0.35 -17.08
C ARG A 430 -7.69 -0.39 -17.11
N GLU A 431 -6.57 0.32 -17.28
CA GLU A 431 -5.21 -0.25 -17.25
C GLU A 431 -5.01 -1.13 -16.00
N ILE A 432 -5.43 -0.65 -14.82
CA ILE A 432 -5.31 -1.37 -13.54
C ILE A 432 -6.23 -2.60 -13.44
N MET A 433 -7.33 -2.66 -14.19
CA MET A 433 -8.15 -3.89 -14.30
C MET A 433 -7.53 -4.89 -15.29
N ASP A 434 -7.07 -4.41 -16.44
CA ASP A 434 -6.51 -5.22 -17.54
C ASP A 434 -5.13 -5.83 -17.11
N GLU A 435 -4.28 -5.08 -16.41
CA GLU A 435 -2.95 -5.50 -15.92
C GLU A 435 -2.97 -6.22 -14.55
N ARG A 436 -4.10 -6.83 -14.16
CA ARG A 436 -4.22 -7.52 -12.84
C ARG A 436 -3.12 -8.57 -12.61
N VAL A 437 -2.84 -9.40 -13.61
CA VAL A 437 -1.89 -10.52 -13.50
C VAL A 437 -0.44 -10.03 -13.50
N GLU A 438 -0.13 -9.09 -14.39
CA GLU A 438 1.12 -8.33 -14.46
C GLU A 438 1.48 -7.76 -13.08
N ASN A 439 0.55 -7.01 -12.47
CA ASN A 439 0.75 -6.37 -11.17
C ASN A 439 0.89 -7.38 -10.02
N THR A 440 0.08 -8.46 -10.01
CA THR A 440 0.16 -9.51 -8.98
C THR A 440 1.49 -10.28 -9.05
N ILE A 441 1.97 -10.63 -10.26
CA ILE A 441 3.27 -11.30 -10.45
C ILE A 441 4.42 -10.33 -10.15
N ALA A 442 4.31 -9.05 -10.52
CA ALA A 442 5.31 -8.03 -10.17
C ALA A 442 5.40 -7.81 -8.66
N TYR A 443 4.28 -7.79 -7.94
CA TYR A 443 4.22 -7.74 -6.47
C TYR A 443 4.91 -8.97 -5.86
N ALA A 444 4.55 -10.17 -6.31
CA ALA A 444 5.16 -11.41 -5.83
C ALA A 444 6.69 -11.46 -6.08
N ARG A 445 7.16 -10.95 -7.22
CA ARG A 445 8.59 -10.86 -7.55
C ARG A 445 9.33 -9.82 -6.70
N ARG A 446 8.74 -8.64 -6.48
CA ARG A 446 9.25 -7.61 -5.55
C ARG A 446 9.34 -8.17 -4.13
N HIS A 447 8.35 -8.95 -3.69
CA HIS A 447 8.33 -9.62 -2.39
C HIS A 447 9.42 -10.70 -2.27
N ALA A 448 9.54 -11.59 -3.25
CA ALA A 448 10.59 -12.62 -3.31
C ALA A 448 12.00 -12.01 -3.19
N VAL A 449 12.27 -10.91 -3.89
CA VAL A 449 13.54 -10.16 -3.80
C VAL A 449 13.77 -9.62 -2.37
N ARG A 450 12.75 -9.06 -1.71
CA ARG A 450 12.86 -8.58 -0.32
C ARG A 450 13.18 -9.72 0.66
N VAL A 451 12.49 -10.86 0.55
CA VAL A 451 12.73 -12.06 1.38
C VAL A 451 14.17 -12.57 1.20
N ARG A 452 14.64 -12.64 -0.06
CA ARG A 452 16.03 -13.02 -0.38
C ARG A 452 17.05 -12.04 0.18
N ASN A 453 16.85 -10.74 -0.03
CA ASN A 453 17.78 -9.69 0.40
C ASN A 453 17.86 -9.63 1.94
N HIS A 454 16.74 -9.84 2.64
CA HIS A 454 16.68 -9.99 4.09
C HIS A 454 17.49 -11.20 4.57
N ALA A 455 17.29 -12.38 3.99
CA ALA A 455 18.04 -13.58 4.35
C ALA A 455 19.56 -13.41 4.14
N LYS A 456 19.97 -12.79 3.02
CA LYS A 456 21.39 -12.46 2.74
C LYS A 456 21.96 -11.44 3.74
N LEU A 457 21.16 -10.51 4.27
CA LEU A 457 21.61 -9.60 5.34
C LEU A 457 21.72 -10.31 6.69
N VAL A 458 20.74 -11.14 7.09
CA VAL A 458 20.80 -11.91 8.35
C VAL A 458 22.01 -12.84 8.38
N ASP A 459 22.33 -13.49 7.26
CA ASP A 459 23.56 -14.28 7.11
C ASP A 459 24.84 -13.43 7.23
N CYS A 460 24.84 -12.18 6.74
CA CYS A 460 25.96 -11.26 6.91
C CYS A 460 26.16 -10.87 8.38
N TYR A 461 25.08 -10.58 9.11
CA TYR A 461 25.10 -10.38 10.57
C TYR A 461 25.63 -11.62 11.32
N LEU A 462 25.15 -12.81 10.97
CA LEU A 462 25.53 -14.07 11.59
C LEU A 462 27.00 -14.46 11.30
N SER A 463 27.43 -14.33 10.05
CA SER A 463 28.83 -14.48 9.61
C SER A 463 29.77 -13.53 10.36
N THR A 464 29.31 -12.31 10.66
CA THR A 464 30.08 -11.33 11.43
C THR A 464 30.10 -11.68 12.93
N PHE A 465 28.96 -12.12 13.48
CA PHE A 465 28.86 -12.59 14.84
C PHE A 465 29.84 -13.74 15.13
N TYR A 466 29.90 -14.76 14.27
CA TYR A 466 30.84 -15.88 14.45
C TYR A 466 32.31 -15.44 14.35
N LYS A 467 32.64 -14.49 13.47
CA LYS A 467 34.00 -13.90 13.36
C LYS A 467 34.40 -13.11 14.62
N GLN A 468 33.47 -12.39 15.23
CA GLN A 468 33.75 -11.47 16.36
C GLN A 468 33.62 -12.13 17.75
N LYS A 469 32.85 -13.21 17.89
CA LYS A 469 32.56 -13.83 19.19
C LYS A 469 33.82 -14.35 19.90
N GLY A 470 34.76 -14.93 19.16
CA GLY A 470 35.91 -15.64 19.72
C GLY A 470 35.52 -16.81 20.64
N ILE A 471 36.49 -17.29 21.43
CA ILE A 471 36.31 -18.44 22.33
C ILE A 471 35.65 -18.03 23.66
N PHE A 472 36.00 -16.86 24.19
CA PHE A 472 35.59 -16.40 25.53
C PHE A 472 34.55 -15.26 25.53
N GLY A 473 34.07 -14.82 24.35
CA GLY A 473 33.11 -13.72 24.25
C GLY A 473 31.67 -14.12 24.60
N SER A 474 30.99 -13.26 25.36
CA SER A 474 29.57 -13.40 25.69
C SER A 474 28.71 -13.24 24.43
N LYS A 475 27.92 -14.29 24.09
CA LYS A 475 27.00 -14.30 22.93
C LYS A 475 26.14 -13.03 22.86
N LYS A 476 25.52 -12.64 23.98
CA LYS A 476 24.59 -11.49 24.03
C LYS A 476 25.32 -10.17 23.74
N LYS A 477 26.42 -9.89 24.45
CA LYS A 477 27.18 -8.64 24.28
C LYS A 477 27.75 -8.46 22.86
N VAL A 478 28.22 -9.53 22.24
CA VAL A 478 28.78 -9.48 20.87
C VAL A 478 27.67 -9.27 19.83
N ALA A 479 26.54 -9.97 19.95
CA ALA A 479 25.39 -9.75 19.06
C ALA A 479 24.85 -8.32 19.19
N GLU A 480 24.69 -7.82 20.41
CA GLU A 480 24.21 -6.46 20.72
C GLU A 480 25.14 -5.37 20.17
N ALA A 481 26.46 -5.55 20.27
CA ALA A 481 27.42 -4.60 19.69
C ALA A 481 27.33 -4.52 18.16
N ILE A 482 27.18 -5.67 17.47
CA ILE A 482 27.08 -5.71 16.01
C ILE A 482 25.73 -5.17 15.52
N THR A 483 24.63 -5.43 16.23
CA THR A 483 23.29 -4.98 15.83
C THR A 483 23.04 -3.51 16.14
N LYS A 484 23.70 -2.94 17.16
CA LYS A 484 23.65 -1.51 17.48
C LYS A 484 24.53 -0.65 16.56
N GLU A 485 25.69 -1.14 16.14
CA GLU A 485 26.67 -0.38 15.33
C GLU A 485 27.04 -1.06 13.99
N PRO A 486 26.09 -1.53 13.15
CA PRO A 486 26.39 -2.39 12.00
C PRO A 486 27.27 -1.76 10.92
N ASN A 487 27.30 -0.43 10.84
CA ASN A 487 28.22 0.30 9.93
C ASN A 487 29.69 0.08 10.33
N LYS A 488 30.00 0.00 11.63
CA LYS A 488 31.37 -0.24 12.16
C LYS A 488 31.91 -1.63 11.81
N TYR A 489 31.02 -2.58 11.52
CA TYR A 489 31.33 -3.93 11.07
C TYR A 489 31.15 -4.10 9.55
N ASN A 490 30.90 -3.00 8.82
CA ASN A 490 30.71 -2.96 7.37
C ASN A 490 29.62 -3.92 6.84
N ILE A 491 28.57 -4.23 7.63
CA ILE A 491 27.53 -5.21 7.26
C ILE A 491 26.86 -4.85 5.92
N PHE A 492 26.37 -3.61 5.82
CA PHE A 492 25.66 -3.14 4.62
C PHE A 492 26.58 -2.91 3.43
N GLU A 493 27.85 -2.50 3.65
CA GLU A 493 28.84 -2.46 2.58
C GLU A 493 29.19 -3.85 2.05
N GLY A 494 29.35 -4.83 2.95
CA GLY A 494 29.64 -6.22 2.60
C GLY A 494 28.55 -6.83 1.74
N LEU A 495 27.28 -6.59 2.09
CA LEU A 495 26.14 -6.98 1.26
C LEU A 495 26.06 -6.20 -0.06
N SER A 496 26.42 -4.91 -0.08
CA SER A 496 26.46 -4.10 -1.32
C SER A 496 27.58 -4.51 -2.29
N ARG A 497 28.51 -5.39 -1.87
CA ARG A 497 29.52 -6.03 -2.73
C ARG A 497 29.06 -7.38 -3.29
N LEU A 498 27.87 -7.87 -2.90
CA LEU A 498 27.26 -9.07 -3.48
C LEU A 498 26.39 -8.67 -4.68
N ASN A 499 26.58 -9.37 -5.79
CA ASN A 499 25.79 -9.14 -7.00
C ASN A 499 24.29 -9.28 -6.73
N ASN A 500 23.48 -8.45 -7.38
CA ASN A 500 22.01 -8.44 -7.36
C ASN A 500 21.35 -8.01 -6.04
N VAL A 501 22.01 -7.18 -5.20
CA VAL A 501 21.39 -6.50 -4.05
C VAL A 501 21.68 -4.99 -4.08
N SER A 502 20.66 -4.15 -4.15
CA SER A 502 20.81 -2.70 -4.04
C SER A 502 20.80 -2.25 -2.59
N ARG A 503 21.58 -1.21 -2.24
CA ARG A 503 21.52 -0.60 -0.88
C ARG A 503 20.13 -0.01 -0.58
N TYR A 504 19.42 0.42 -1.62
CA TYR A 504 18.06 0.98 -1.56
C TYR A 504 16.97 -0.08 -1.38
N ASP A 505 17.24 -1.37 -1.64
CA ASP A 505 16.30 -2.48 -1.38
C ASP A 505 16.27 -2.90 0.10
N LEU A 506 17.14 -2.32 0.94
CA LEU A 506 17.43 -2.78 2.30
C LEU A 506 16.86 -1.81 3.34
N PRO A 507 16.05 -2.30 4.31
CA PRO A 507 15.57 -1.49 5.44
C PRO A 507 16.69 -0.77 6.20
N ASP A 508 16.32 0.29 6.91
CA ASP A 508 17.22 1.04 7.78
C ASP A 508 17.83 0.14 8.89
N PRO A 509 19.10 0.34 9.29
CA PRO A 509 19.74 -0.42 10.37
C PRO A 509 18.95 -0.47 11.69
N GLN A 510 18.17 0.56 12.04
CA GLN A 510 17.35 0.58 13.25
C GLN A 510 16.21 -0.45 13.21
N VAL A 511 15.70 -0.77 12.03
CA VAL A 511 14.68 -1.82 11.85
C VAL A 511 15.28 -3.19 12.19
N TYR A 512 16.50 -3.46 11.73
CA TYR A 512 17.24 -4.67 12.09
C TYR A 512 17.66 -4.71 13.56
N TYR A 513 18.04 -3.58 14.16
CA TYR A 513 18.31 -3.50 15.59
C TYR A 513 17.07 -3.85 16.44
N LYS A 514 15.88 -3.37 16.05
CA LYS A 514 14.60 -3.78 16.69
C LYS A 514 14.32 -5.27 16.50
N PHE A 515 14.43 -5.78 15.26
CA PHE A 515 14.24 -7.20 14.94
C PHE A 515 15.16 -8.13 15.75
N PHE A 516 16.46 -7.84 15.82
CA PHE A 516 17.43 -8.69 16.53
C PHE A 516 17.36 -8.61 18.06
N LYS A 517 16.57 -7.70 18.64
CA LYS A 517 16.21 -7.74 20.07
C LYS A 517 15.20 -8.84 20.39
N LEU A 518 14.25 -9.07 19.48
CA LEU A 518 13.23 -10.13 19.60
C LEU A 518 13.76 -11.47 19.09
N ASN A 519 14.62 -11.43 18.06
CA ASN A 519 15.19 -12.59 17.38
C ASN A 519 16.72 -12.58 17.47
N PRO A 520 17.35 -13.11 18.53
CA PRO A 520 18.79 -13.05 18.70
C PRO A 520 19.57 -13.65 17.51
N VAL A 521 20.56 -12.91 16.99
CA VAL A 521 21.35 -13.26 15.78
C VAL A 521 21.80 -14.73 15.76
N TYR A 522 22.23 -15.25 16.91
CA TYR A 522 22.79 -16.59 17.07
C TYR A 522 21.77 -17.74 17.16
N GLU A 523 20.47 -17.47 16.95
CA GLU A 523 19.42 -18.49 16.79
C GLU A 523 19.17 -18.83 15.31
N PHE A 524 19.58 -17.96 14.38
CA PHE A 524 19.50 -18.21 12.95
C PHE A 524 20.58 -19.19 12.48
N LYS A 525 20.30 -19.89 11.38
CA LYS A 525 21.27 -20.75 10.69
C LYS A 525 21.97 -19.98 9.57
N PRO A 526 23.28 -20.21 9.33
CA PRO A 526 23.96 -19.79 8.11
C PRO A 526 23.23 -20.31 6.87
N LEU A 527 23.23 -19.55 5.77
CA LEU A 527 22.52 -19.93 4.53
C LEU A 527 22.97 -21.29 4.00
N ILE A 528 24.27 -21.57 4.07
CA ILE A 528 24.85 -22.86 3.65
C ILE A 528 24.32 -24.05 4.48
N ASP A 529 24.03 -23.83 5.76
CA ASP A 529 23.47 -24.84 6.68
C ASP A 529 21.94 -25.02 6.52
N THR A 530 21.30 -24.27 5.61
CA THR A 530 19.89 -24.49 5.21
C THR A 530 19.75 -25.46 4.03
N CYS A 531 20.85 -25.74 3.31
CA CYS A 531 20.86 -26.68 2.20
C CYS A 531 20.71 -28.13 2.68
N THR A 532 19.99 -28.95 1.92
CA THR A 532 19.82 -30.38 2.22
C THR A 532 20.03 -31.24 0.98
N TYR A 533 20.65 -32.41 1.15
CA TYR A 533 20.95 -33.33 0.05
C TYR A 533 19.72 -33.68 -0.80
N PHE A 534 18.59 -33.97 -0.17
CA PHE A 534 17.36 -34.42 -0.85
C PHE A 534 16.45 -33.29 -1.36
N LYS A 535 16.57 -32.05 -0.86
CA LYS A 535 15.69 -30.93 -1.28
C LYS A 535 16.43 -29.75 -1.90
N GLY A 536 17.76 -29.80 -1.99
CA GLY A 536 18.62 -28.71 -2.46
C GLY A 536 18.73 -27.56 -1.45
N CYS A 537 19.25 -26.42 -1.91
CA CYS A 537 19.29 -25.17 -1.15
C CYS A 537 17.97 -24.39 -1.32
N PRO A 538 17.32 -23.94 -0.23
CA PRO A 538 16.13 -23.09 -0.31
C PRO A 538 16.38 -21.73 -0.99
N LEU A 539 17.60 -21.18 -0.83
CA LEU A 539 18.00 -19.92 -1.46
C LEU A 539 18.03 -20.02 -3.00
N ASP A 540 18.60 -21.10 -3.53
CA ASP A 540 18.73 -21.30 -4.98
C ASP A 540 17.35 -21.40 -5.66
N LYS A 541 16.38 -22.05 -5.00
CA LYS A 541 14.98 -22.09 -5.48
C LYS A 541 14.34 -20.70 -5.52
N LEU A 542 14.64 -19.85 -4.55
CA LEU A 542 14.16 -18.48 -4.52
C LEU A 542 14.81 -17.62 -5.61
N ASP A 543 16.13 -17.74 -5.82
CA ASP A 543 16.83 -17.04 -6.90
C ASP A 543 16.41 -17.55 -8.30
N ILE A 544 16.12 -18.85 -8.48
CA ILE A 544 15.50 -19.41 -9.70
C ILE A 544 14.10 -18.82 -9.92
N ALA A 545 13.24 -18.80 -8.89
CA ALA A 545 11.88 -18.28 -9.02
C ALA A 545 11.84 -16.79 -9.39
N ILE A 546 12.78 -15.99 -8.88
CA ILE A 546 12.94 -14.55 -9.19
C ILE A 546 13.42 -14.31 -10.63
N ALA A 547 14.29 -15.19 -11.14
CA ALA A 547 14.97 -15.05 -12.42
C ALA A 547 14.21 -15.70 -13.60
N TYR A 548 13.51 -16.81 -13.36
CA TYR A 548 12.92 -17.65 -14.41
C TYR A 548 11.44 -17.92 -14.20
N ASP A 549 11.04 -18.51 -13.06
CA ASP A 549 9.66 -19.05 -12.93
C ASP A 549 8.60 -17.93 -12.94
N LEU A 550 8.82 -16.82 -12.22
CA LEU A 550 7.88 -15.68 -12.22
C LEU A 550 7.80 -15.00 -13.60
N PRO A 551 8.92 -14.67 -14.29
CA PRO A 551 8.87 -14.22 -15.68
C PRO A 551 8.21 -15.19 -16.66
N GLN A 552 8.44 -16.50 -16.53
CA GLN A 552 7.82 -17.52 -17.41
C GLN A 552 6.31 -17.63 -17.17
N LEU A 553 5.85 -17.51 -15.92
CA LEU A 553 4.42 -17.49 -15.60
C LEU A 553 3.71 -16.27 -16.22
N LEU A 554 4.36 -15.10 -16.19
CA LEU A 554 3.86 -13.90 -16.86
C LEU A 554 3.87 -14.04 -18.40
N GLY A 555 4.90 -14.68 -18.96
CA GLY A 555 4.96 -15.04 -20.38
C GLY A 555 3.80 -15.96 -20.79
N LYS A 556 3.54 -17.01 -20.00
CA LYS A 556 2.42 -17.95 -20.21
C LYS A 556 1.06 -17.26 -20.22
N TYR A 557 0.84 -16.24 -19.39
CA TYR A 557 -0.36 -15.41 -19.45
C TYR A 557 -0.38 -14.56 -20.74
N ASN A 558 0.68 -13.80 -20.98
CA ASN A 558 0.82 -12.89 -22.13
C ASN A 558 0.66 -13.59 -23.49
N ASP A 559 1.20 -14.79 -23.66
CA ASP A 559 1.09 -15.54 -24.90
C ASP A 559 -0.35 -16.00 -25.13
N LYS A 560 -1.03 -16.49 -24.08
CA LYS A 560 -2.46 -16.90 -24.17
C LYS A 560 -3.39 -15.70 -24.46
N THR A 561 -3.18 -14.55 -23.81
CA THR A 561 -4.03 -13.36 -24.03
C THR A 561 -3.76 -12.68 -25.38
N LYS A 562 -2.51 -12.68 -25.87
CA LYS A 562 -2.20 -12.23 -27.24
C LYS A 562 -2.78 -13.15 -28.31
N LEU A 563 -2.69 -14.47 -28.13
CA LEU A 563 -3.32 -15.44 -29.02
C LEU A 563 -4.84 -15.22 -29.13
N LYS A 564 -5.53 -14.90 -28.03
CA LYS A 564 -6.95 -14.46 -28.07
C LYS A 564 -7.14 -13.20 -28.91
N LYS A 565 -6.45 -12.10 -28.56
CA LYS A 565 -6.57 -10.79 -29.22
C LYS A 565 -6.22 -10.82 -30.71
N ASP A 566 -5.43 -11.77 -31.19
CA ASP A 566 -5.16 -11.98 -32.62
C ASP A 566 -6.16 -12.95 -33.30
N HIS A 567 -6.69 -13.94 -32.58
CA HIS A 567 -7.81 -14.77 -33.06
C HIS A 567 -9.09 -13.94 -33.25
N GLU A 568 -9.39 -13.00 -32.36
CA GLU A 568 -10.54 -12.09 -32.45
C GLU A 568 -10.46 -11.18 -33.69
N LYS A 569 -9.29 -10.61 -34.00
CA LYS A 569 -9.06 -9.82 -35.23
C LYS A 569 -9.25 -10.66 -36.49
N SER A 570 -8.81 -11.92 -36.46
CA SER A 570 -9.00 -12.88 -37.55
C SER A 570 -10.48 -13.28 -37.72
N ALA A 571 -11.22 -13.44 -36.63
CA ALA A 571 -12.64 -13.82 -36.63
C ALA A 571 -13.57 -12.65 -37.03
N THR A 572 -13.25 -11.42 -36.63
CA THR A 572 -14.00 -10.20 -36.99
C THR A 572 -13.77 -9.72 -38.42
N GLY A 573 -12.92 -10.41 -39.19
CA GLY A 573 -12.69 -10.13 -40.61
C GLY A 573 -11.88 -8.86 -40.89
N GLN A 574 -11.25 -8.27 -39.88
CA GLN A 574 -10.34 -7.14 -40.05
C GLN A 574 -9.00 -7.60 -40.63
N VAL A 575 -8.99 -7.91 -41.94
CA VAL A 575 -7.76 -8.08 -42.71
C VAL A 575 -6.97 -6.77 -42.59
N PRO A 576 -5.72 -6.79 -42.09
CA PRO A 576 -4.90 -5.58 -42.02
C PRO A 576 -4.65 -5.09 -43.44
N VAL A 577 -5.16 -3.90 -43.77
CA VAL A 577 -4.96 -3.29 -45.08
C VAL A 577 -3.46 -3.08 -45.29
N PRO A 578 -2.83 -3.71 -46.29
CA PRO A 578 -1.41 -3.52 -46.52
C PRO A 578 -1.17 -2.07 -46.95
N MET A 579 -0.30 -1.37 -46.23
CA MET A 579 0.05 0.02 -46.55
C MET A 579 0.47 0.14 -48.01
N GLY A 580 -0.19 1.04 -48.75
CA GLY A 580 0.13 1.33 -50.14
C GLY A 580 1.57 1.82 -50.27
N ALA A 581 2.30 1.32 -51.27
CA ALA A 581 3.75 1.53 -51.40
C ALA A 581 4.16 2.94 -51.90
N GLU A 582 3.36 3.98 -51.66
CA GLU A 582 3.59 5.35 -52.15
C GLU A 582 4.00 6.34 -51.05
N GLU A 583 3.65 6.13 -49.77
CA GLU A 583 4.10 6.98 -48.65
C GLU A 583 5.51 6.63 -48.15
N ARG A 584 6.46 6.59 -49.10
CA ARG A 584 7.90 6.60 -48.85
C ARG A 584 8.63 7.65 -49.70
N ARG A 585 8.05 8.85 -49.86
CA ARG A 585 8.73 10.02 -50.45
C ARG A 585 8.02 11.37 -50.20
N SER A 586 8.28 11.95 -49.02
CA SER A 586 8.23 13.39 -48.77
C SER A 586 9.15 13.71 -47.59
#